data_AF-A0AAD4GJC1-F1
#
_entry.id   AF-A0AAD4GJC1-F1
#
_cell.length_a   1.000
_cell.length_b   1.000
_cell.length_c   1.000
_cell.angle_alpha   90.00
_cell.angle_beta   90.00
_cell.angle_gamma   90.00
#
_symmetry.space_group_name_H-M   'P 1'
#
loop_
_entity.id
_entity.type
_entity.pdbx_description
1 polymer ?
#
loop_
_entity_poly.entity_id
_entity_poly.type
_entity_poly.pdbx_seq_one_letter_code
_entity_poly.pdbx_strand_id
1 'polypeptide(L)'
;MDACQSTPKITQQDRAILECRDKLKQYQKKIQFILEREHQIARSHLIAGDKDRALIALRRRKYQQSLLLRTDDQLAALEQLVSTIEFSLVEVSVLHGLKQGNEVLKEIHREMSLESVERLMEETHEAREYQREIGNLLANQLTLEEEDDVQAELLELQAASLEPPIQSMLPSAPKEQPVVYETTEHDSLAQTEDAVERVALPG
;
A
#
# COMPACT_ATOMS: atom_id res chain seq x y z
N MET A 1 -18.43 3.28 -32.61
CA MET A 1 -17.53 3.32 -31.44
C MET A 1 -18.41 3.70 -30.26
N ASP A 2 -19.13 2.72 -29.72
CA ASP A 2 -20.10 2.94 -28.66
C ASP A 2 -19.43 2.64 -27.32
N ALA A 3 -19.07 3.70 -26.62
CA ALA A 3 -18.70 3.62 -25.21
C ALA A 3 -19.97 3.31 -24.42
N CYS A 4 -20.25 2.03 -24.19
CA CYS A 4 -21.19 1.59 -23.18
C CYS A 4 -20.68 2.10 -21.82
N GLN A 5 -21.21 3.25 -21.40
CA GLN A 5 -21.10 3.73 -20.03
C GLN A 5 -21.82 2.71 -19.14
N SER A 6 -21.08 1.71 -18.65
CA SER A 6 -21.61 0.77 -17.68
C SER A 6 -21.93 1.57 -16.44
N THR A 7 -23.23 1.73 -16.15
CA THR A 7 -23.67 2.26 -14.86
C THR A 7 -23.04 1.41 -13.76
N PRO A 8 -22.43 2.02 -12.72
CA PRO A 8 -21.83 1.27 -11.64
C PRO A 8 -22.90 0.34 -11.05
N LYS A 9 -22.61 -0.96 -11.00
CA LYS A 9 -23.53 -1.96 -10.45
C LYS A 9 -23.68 -1.67 -8.97
N ILE A 10 -24.80 -1.07 -8.60
CA ILE A 10 -25.13 -0.76 -7.20
C ILE A 10 -25.13 -2.07 -6.42
N THR A 11 -24.19 -2.19 -5.48
CA THR A 11 -24.00 -3.39 -4.68
C THR A 11 -25.06 -3.46 -3.58
N GLN A 12 -25.35 -4.66 -3.05
CA GLN A 12 -26.24 -4.79 -1.89
C GLN A 12 -25.73 -3.98 -0.69
N GLN A 13 -24.41 -3.84 -0.53
CA GLN A 13 -23.79 -2.99 0.48
C GLN A 13 -24.16 -1.52 0.30
N ASP A 14 -24.08 -0.97 -0.92
CA ASP A 14 -24.44 0.44 -1.20
C ASP A 14 -25.90 0.73 -0.83
N ARG A 15 -26.80 -0.23 -1.09
CA ARG A 15 -28.21 -0.11 -0.70
C ARG A 15 -28.40 -0.13 0.80
N ALA A 16 -27.71 -1.02 1.51
CA ALA A 16 -27.78 -1.11 2.97
C ALA A 16 -27.24 0.16 3.64
N ILE A 17 -26.14 0.71 3.12
CA ILE A 17 -25.54 1.96 3.58
C ILE A 17 -26.52 3.13 3.37
N LEU A 18 -27.11 3.24 2.18
CA LEU A 18 -28.10 4.26 1.86
C LEU A 18 -29.31 4.18 2.80
N GLU A 19 -29.85 2.99 3.01
CA GLU A 19 -31.01 2.76 3.86
C GLU A 19 -30.72 3.12 5.33
N CYS A 20 -29.52 2.82 5.84
CA CYS A 20 -29.10 3.22 7.17
C CYS A 20 -29.05 4.75 7.31
N ARG A 21 -28.47 5.45 6.32
CA ARG A 21 -28.38 6.91 6.31
C ARG A 21 -29.76 7.56 6.30
N ASP A 22 -30.66 7.05 5.48
CA ASP A 22 -32.00 7.61 5.34
C ASP A 22 -32.86 7.36 6.58
N LYS A 23 -32.80 6.18 7.19
CA LYS A 23 -33.47 5.88 8.47
C LYS A 23 -33.01 6.82 9.58
N LEU A 24 -31.70 7.08 9.68
CA LEU A 24 -31.15 7.98 10.69
C LEU A 24 -31.60 9.43 10.50
N LYS A 25 -31.57 9.96 9.27
CA LYS A 25 -32.12 11.29 8.95
C LYS A 25 -33.60 11.42 9.30
N GLN A 26 -34.38 10.35 9.08
CA GLN A 26 -35.79 10.31 9.48
C GLN A 26 -35.94 10.34 11.00
N TYR A 27 -35.10 9.62 11.75
CA TYR A 27 -35.11 9.66 13.22
C TYR A 27 -34.75 11.05 13.77
N GLN A 28 -33.74 11.73 13.20
CA GLN A 28 -33.37 13.09 13.60
C GLN A 28 -34.55 14.06 13.46
N LYS A 29 -35.24 14.04 12.31
CA LYS A 29 -36.45 14.86 12.08
C LYS A 29 -37.58 14.53 13.06
N LYS A 30 -37.80 13.24 13.34
CA LYS A 30 -38.81 12.81 14.32
C LYS A 30 -38.50 13.32 15.74
N ILE A 31 -37.24 13.24 16.17
CA ILE A 31 -36.84 13.71 17.51
C ILE A 31 -36.94 15.24 17.61
N GLN A 32 -36.55 15.98 16.57
CA GLN A 32 -36.73 17.44 16.53
C GLN A 32 -38.20 17.83 16.69
N PHE A 33 -39.11 17.15 15.99
CA PHE A 33 -40.54 17.38 16.13
C PHE A 33 -41.05 17.09 17.56
N ILE A 34 -40.57 16.01 18.18
CA ILE A 34 -40.92 15.67 19.57
C ILE A 34 -40.39 16.74 20.54
N LEU A 35 -39.17 17.23 20.35
CA LEU A 35 -38.57 18.29 21.19
C LEU A 35 -39.38 19.58 21.13
N GLU A 36 -39.82 19.98 19.94
CA GLU A 36 -40.67 21.16 19.74
C GLU A 36 -42.03 20.99 20.44
N ARG A 37 -42.63 19.80 20.33
CA ARG A 37 -43.88 19.47 21.02
C ARG A 37 -43.70 19.49 22.54
N GLU A 38 -42.64 18.92 23.08
CA GLU A 38 -42.35 18.95 24.53
C GLU A 38 -42.10 20.37 25.04
N HIS A 39 -41.48 21.23 24.22
CA HIS A 39 -41.31 22.65 24.52
C HIS A 39 -42.65 23.37 24.60
N GLN A 40 -43.57 23.08 23.67
CA GLN A 40 -44.90 23.69 23.68
C GLN A 40 -45.73 23.22 24.88
N ILE A 41 -45.62 21.94 25.27
CA ILE A 41 -46.25 21.38 26.48
C ILE A 41 -45.68 22.03 27.75
N ALA A 42 -44.36 22.25 27.80
CA ALA A 42 -43.75 22.95 28.94
C ALA A 42 -44.27 24.40 29.03
N ARG A 43 -44.41 25.09 27.90
CA ARG A 43 -45.01 26.44 27.84
C ARG A 43 -46.46 26.47 28.31
N SER A 44 -47.28 25.51 27.89
CA SER A 44 -48.69 25.46 28.30
C SER A 44 -48.84 25.20 29.80
N HIS A 45 -48.02 24.33 30.39
CA HIS A 45 -48.01 24.10 31.84
C HIS A 45 -47.53 25.31 32.64
N LEU A 46 -46.57 26.09 32.12
CA LEU A 46 -46.16 27.36 32.74
C LEU A 46 -47.29 28.39 32.75
N ILE A 47 -48.06 28.51 31.67
CA ILE A 47 -49.23 29.41 31.60
C ILE A 47 -50.33 28.96 32.57
N ALA A 48 -50.53 27.65 32.72
CA ALA A 48 -51.49 27.07 33.65
C ALA A 48 -51.06 27.18 35.14
N GLY A 49 -49.83 27.62 35.42
CA GLY A 49 -49.30 27.74 36.79
C GLY A 49 -48.70 26.45 37.38
N ASP A 50 -48.74 25.34 36.63
CA ASP A 50 -48.26 24.01 37.05
C ASP A 50 -46.73 23.87 36.86
N LYS A 51 -45.96 24.41 37.80
CA LYS A 51 -44.48 24.41 37.73
C LYS A 51 -43.87 23.01 37.73
N ASP A 52 -44.40 22.08 38.54
CA ASP A 52 -43.85 20.73 38.66
C ASP A 52 -43.97 19.93 37.37
N ARG A 53 -45.11 20.06 36.67
CA ARG A 53 -45.35 19.42 35.37
C ARG A 53 -44.49 20.03 34.27
N ALA A 54 -44.31 21.35 34.29
CA ALA A 54 -43.39 22.03 33.37
C ALA A 54 -41.94 21.57 33.57
N LEU A 55 -41.48 21.39 34.81
CA LEU A 55 -40.14 20.88 35.12
C LEU A 55 -39.93 19.45 34.61
N ILE A 56 -40.91 18.56 34.76
CA ILE A 56 -40.83 17.19 34.23
C ILE A 56 -40.73 17.21 32.70
N ALA A 57 -41.54 18.03 32.02
CA ALA A 57 -41.48 18.18 30.57
C ALA A 57 -40.11 18.70 30.09
N LEU A 58 -39.54 19.69 30.79
CA LEU A 58 -38.20 20.21 30.45
C LEU A 58 -37.07 19.20 30.71
N ARG A 59 -37.16 18.37 31.76
CA ARG A 59 -36.20 17.28 32.01
C ARG A 59 -36.25 16.25 30.90
N ARG A 60 -37.46 15.84 30.49
CA ARG A 60 -37.66 14.90 29.37
C ARG A 60 -37.08 15.46 28.07
N ARG A 61 -37.30 16.75 27.81
CA ARG A 61 -36.74 17.46 26.65
C ARG A 61 -35.21 17.45 26.68
N LYS A 62 -34.60 17.73 27.84
CA LYS A 62 -33.14 17.74 27.99
C LYS A 62 -32.53 16.36 27.78
N TYR A 63 -33.19 15.31 28.28
CA TYR A 63 -32.79 13.93 28.04
C TYR A 63 -32.83 13.57 26.55
N GLN A 64 -33.91 13.89 25.85
CA GLN A 64 -34.02 13.65 24.41
C GLN A 64 -32.99 14.45 23.61
N GLN A 65 -32.69 15.68 24.02
CA GLN A 65 -31.64 16.48 23.39
C GLN A 65 -30.26 15.84 23.58
N SER A 66 -29.97 15.28 24.76
CA SER A 66 -28.72 14.54 24.98
C SER A 66 -28.65 13.24 24.18
N LEU A 67 -29.78 12.56 23.99
CA LEU A 67 -29.87 11.38 23.15
C LEU A 67 -29.63 11.75 21.68
N LEU A 68 -30.18 12.88 21.21
CA LEU A 68 -29.95 13.39 19.86
C LEU A 68 -28.45 13.65 19.62
N LEU A 69 -27.78 14.31 20.55
CA LEU A 69 -26.33 14.54 20.44
C LEU A 69 -25.54 13.23 20.34
N ARG A 70 -25.85 12.24 21.19
CA ARG A 70 -25.22 10.91 21.10
C ARG A 70 -25.49 10.23 19.77
N THR A 71 -26.69 10.37 19.21
CA THR A 71 -27.01 9.80 17.91
C THR A 71 -26.29 10.52 16.78
N ASP A 72 -26.06 11.83 16.88
CA ASP A 72 -25.28 12.60 15.91
C ASP A 72 -23.80 12.16 15.95
N ASP A 73 -23.23 11.94 17.15
CA ASP A 73 -21.88 11.39 17.31
C ASP A 73 -21.74 9.98 16.70
N GLN A 74 -22.73 9.13 16.94
CA GLN A 74 -22.79 7.79 16.35
C GLN A 74 -22.96 7.84 14.83
N LEU A 75 -23.68 8.82 14.31
CA LEU A 75 -23.85 9.04 12.88
C LEU A 75 -22.53 9.45 12.25
N ALA A 76 -21.80 10.39 12.85
CA ALA A 76 -20.47 10.77 12.39
C ALA A 76 -19.52 9.57 12.37
N ALA A 77 -19.54 8.74 13.41
CA ALA A 77 -18.75 7.51 13.47
C ALA A 77 -19.13 6.52 12.36
N LEU A 78 -20.42 6.35 12.06
CA LEU A 78 -20.89 5.52 10.95
C LEU A 78 -20.46 6.06 9.59
N GLU A 79 -20.53 7.38 9.38
CA GLU A 79 -20.06 8.01 8.14
C GLU A 79 -18.56 7.78 7.91
N GLN A 80 -17.75 7.87 8.96
CA GLN A 80 -16.32 7.54 8.90
C GLN A 80 -16.11 6.06 8.56
N LEU A 81 -16.87 5.15 9.18
CA LEU A 81 -16.77 3.72 8.90
C LEU A 81 -17.12 3.40 7.44
N VAL A 82 -18.19 4.00 6.93
CA VAL A 82 -18.61 3.84 5.52
C VAL A 82 -17.54 4.35 4.57
N SER A 83 -17.00 5.55 4.80
CA SER A 83 -15.92 6.10 3.98
C SER A 83 -14.67 5.22 4.00
N THR A 84 -14.35 4.63 5.16
CA THR A 84 -13.24 3.68 5.28
C THR A 84 -13.50 2.42 4.46
N ILE A 85 -14.70 1.84 4.52
CA ILE A 85 -15.08 0.65 3.74
C ILE A 85 -15.01 0.95 2.23
N GLU A 86 -15.52 2.09 1.79
CA GLU A 86 -15.45 2.51 0.38
C GLU A 86 -14.00 2.64 -0.09
N PHE A 87 -13.14 3.25 0.73
CA PHE A 87 -11.72 3.34 0.44
C PHE A 87 -11.06 1.96 0.33
N SER A 88 -11.34 1.06 1.28
CA SER A 88 -10.80 -0.31 1.25
C SER A 88 -11.29 -1.09 0.02
N LEU A 89 -12.52 -0.88 -0.43
CA LEU A 89 -13.02 -1.50 -1.68
C LEU A 89 -12.24 -1.01 -2.90
N VAL A 90 -11.94 0.29 -2.97
CA VAL A 90 -11.10 0.86 -4.04
C VAL A 90 -9.69 0.29 -3.96
N GLU A 91 -9.11 0.20 -2.77
CA GLU A 91 -7.77 -0.36 -2.54
C GLU A 91 -7.65 -1.81 -3.02
N VAL A 92 -8.65 -2.64 -2.71
CA VAL A 92 -8.72 -4.04 -3.20
C VAL A 92 -8.79 -4.08 -4.72
N SER A 93 -9.57 -3.19 -5.35
CA SER A 93 -9.67 -3.10 -6.81
C SER A 93 -8.33 -2.70 -7.44
N VAL A 94 -7.62 -1.72 -6.86
CA VAL A 94 -6.28 -1.30 -7.29
C VAL A 94 -5.28 -2.45 -7.17
N LEU A 95 -5.28 -3.16 -6.04
CA LEU A 95 -4.42 -4.33 -5.84
C LEU A 95 -4.70 -5.43 -6.88
N HIS A 96 -5.97 -5.68 -7.20
CA HIS A 96 -6.32 -6.65 -8.24
C HIS A 96 -5.84 -6.20 -9.63
N GLY A 97 -5.99 -4.92 -9.97
CA GLY A 97 -5.48 -4.34 -11.21
C GLY A 97 -3.96 -4.42 -11.32
N LEU A 98 -3.23 -4.12 -10.22
CA LEU A 98 -1.77 -4.28 -10.17
C LEU A 98 -1.34 -5.75 -10.33
N LYS A 99 -2.08 -6.69 -9.73
CA LYS A 99 -1.80 -8.12 -9.86
C LYS A 99 -1.97 -8.59 -11.31
N GLN A 100 -3.08 -8.26 -11.96
CA GLN A 100 -3.30 -8.56 -13.38
C GLN A 100 -2.24 -7.89 -14.27
N GLY A 101 -1.93 -6.62 -14.02
CA GLY A 101 -0.87 -5.92 -14.77
C GLY A 101 0.50 -6.59 -14.61
N ASN A 102 0.83 -7.09 -13.41
CA ASN A 102 2.06 -7.83 -13.17
C ASN A 102 2.10 -9.19 -13.86
N GLU A 103 0.97 -9.91 -13.90
CA GLU A 103 0.84 -11.17 -14.65
C GLU A 103 1.05 -10.96 -16.15
N VAL A 104 0.39 -9.96 -16.74
CA VAL A 104 0.57 -9.60 -18.16
C VAL A 104 2.02 -9.17 -18.44
N LEU A 105 2.62 -8.38 -17.55
CA LEU A 105 4.01 -7.95 -17.71
C LEU A 105 4.99 -9.12 -17.64
N LYS A 106 4.70 -10.14 -16.81
CA LYS A 106 5.49 -11.39 -16.75
C LYS A 106 5.37 -12.20 -18.03
N GLU A 107 4.19 -12.25 -18.64
CA GLU A 107 4.00 -12.91 -19.93
C GLU A 107 4.78 -12.20 -21.04
N ILE A 108 4.62 -10.88 -21.16
CA ILE A 108 5.38 -10.05 -22.12
C ILE A 108 6.89 -10.22 -21.89
N HIS A 109 7.35 -10.22 -20.64
CA HIS A 109 8.77 -10.39 -20.33
C HIS A 109 9.30 -11.77 -20.75
N ARG A 110 8.51 -12.84 -20.56
CA ARG A 110 8.88 -14.19 -21.00
C ARG A 110 9.02 -14.28 -22.51
N GLU A 111 8.03 -13.79 -23.25
CA GLU A 111 8.03 -13.77 -24.71
C GLU A 111 9.19 -12.94 -25.28
N MET A 112 9.38 -11.72 -24.77
CA MET A 112 10.47 -10.84 -25.19
C MET A 112 11.85 -11.42 -24.84
N SER A 113 12.02 -12.07 -23.68
CA SER A 113 13.33 -12.60 -23.27
C SER A 113 13.81 -13.76 -24.15
N LEU A 114 12.91 -14.65 -24.58
CA LEU A 114 13.27 -15.78 -25.44
C LEU A 114 13.63 -15.29 -26.85
N GLU A 115 12.76 -14.49 -27.46
CA GLU A 115 12.99 -13.94 -28.80
C GLU A 115 14.23 -13.04 -28.85
N SER A 116 14.43 -12.19 -27.83
CA SER A 116 15.61 -11.31 -27.77
C SER A 116 16.91 -12.07 -27.58
N VAL A 117 16.93 -13.17 -26.83
CA VAL A 117 18.14 -13.98 -26.62
C VAL A 117 18.48 -14.80 -27.86
N GLU A 118 17.47 -15.39 -28.53
CA GLU A 118 17.67 -16.16 -29.75
C GLU A 118 18.19 -15.26 -30.89
N ARG A 119 17.59 -14.08 -31.06
CA ARG A 119 18.04 -13.10 -32.06
C ARG A 119 19.45 -12.59 -31.78
N LEU A 120 19.80 -12.36 -30.51
CA LEU A 120 21.16 -11.94 -30.13
C LEU A 120 22.19 -13.04 -30.39
N MET A 121 21.85 -14.31 -30.16
CA MET A 121 22.72 -15.46 -30.45
C MET A 121 22.95 -15.60 -31.96
N GLU A 122 21.91 -15.46 -32.78
CA GLU A 122 22.03 -15.46 -34.24
C GLU A 122 22.89 -14.28 -34.74
N GLU A 123 22.59 -13.04 -34.31
CA GLU A 123 23.36 -11.85 -34.69
C GLU A 123 24.85 -11.99 -34.29
N THR A 124 25.13 -12.57 -33.11
CA THR A 124 26.51 -12.80 -32.65
C THR A 124 27.20 -13.91 -33.44
N HIS A 125 26.48 -14.98 -33.78
CA HIS A 125 27.02 -16.09 -34.57
C HIS A 125 27.34 -15.63 -36.00
N GLU A 126 26.43 -14.90 -36.65
CA GLU A 126 26.65 -14.31 -37.96
C GLU A 126 27.83 -13.33 -37.96
N ALA A 127 27.91 -12.43 -36.97
CA ALA A 127 29.03 -11.51 -36.83
C ALA A 127 30.37 -12.25 -36.68
N ARG A 128 30.39 -13.34 -35.91
CA ARG A 128 31.59 -14.15 -35.69
C ARG A 128 32.02 -14.91 -36.94
N GLU A 129 31.08 -15.48 -37.68
CA GLU A 129 31.36 -16.15 -38.96
C GLU A 129 31.86 -15.14 -40.00
N TYR A 130 31.22 -13.97 -40.11
CA TYR A 130 31.69 -12.89 -40.99
C TYR A 130 33.13 -12.45 -40.64
N GLN A 131 33.42 -12.30 -39.35
CA GLN A 131 34.75 -11.92 -38.87
C GLN A 131 35.78 -13.03 -39.13
N ARG A 132 35.38 -14.30 -39.09
CA ARG A 132 36.21 -15.44 -39.49
C ARG A 132 36.44 -15.50 -41.00
N GLU A 133 35.43 -15.16 -41.79
CA GLU A 133 35.53 -15.06 -43.26
C GLU A 133 36.51 -13.96 -43.66
N ILE A 134 36.43 -12.79 -43.01
CA ILE A 134 37.42 -11.71 -43.15
C ILE A 134 38.80 -12.22 -42.75
N GLY A 135 38.92 -12.90 -41.60
CA GLY A 135 40.18 -13.46 -41.13
C GLY A 135 40.81 -14.43 -42.14
N ASN A 136 40.01 -15.33 -42.71
CA ASN A 136 40.46 -16.28 -43.72
C ASN A 136 40.86 -15.59 -45.04
N LEU A 137 40.14 -14.55 -45.45
CA LEU A 137 40.48 -13.77 -46.65
C LEU A 137 41.80 -13.02 -46.47
N LEU A 138 42.00 -12.38 -45.31
CA LEU A 138 43.23 -11.68 -44.97
C LEU A 138 44.42 -12.65 -44.87
N ALA A 139 44.25 -13.78 -44.18
CA ALA A 139 45.30 -14.81 -44.05
C ALA A 139 45.69 -15.43 -45.40
N ASN A 140 44.77 -15.53 -46.36
CA ASN A 140 45.09 -16.02 -47.71
C ASN A 140 45.76 -14.96 -48.61
N GLN A 141 45.66 -13.67 -48.27
CA GLN A 141 46.26 -12.58 -49.05
C GLN A 141 47.62 -12.13 -48.53
N LEU A 142 47.89 -12.29 -47.24
CA LEU A 142 49.11 -11.80 -46.62
C LEU A 142 50.31 -12.73 -46.90
N THR A 143 51.48 -12.14 -47.13
CA THR A 143 52.73 -12.89 -47.27
C THR A 143 53.35 -13.18 -45.90
N LEU A 144 54.24 -14.18 -45.81
CA LEU A 144 54.88 -14.57 -44.54
C LEU A 144 55.66 -13.42 -43.88
N GLU A 145 56.32 -12.57 -44.68
CA GLU A 145 57.07 -11.42 -44.16
C GLU A 145 56.12 -10.34 -43.58
N GLU A 146 54.97 -10.12 -44.22
CA GLU A 146 53.95 -9.18 -43.74
C GLU A 146 53.22 -9.72 -42.49
N GLU A 147 53.05 -11.05 -42.35
CA GLU A 147 52.52 -11.67 -41.12
C GLU A 147 53.46 -11.48 -39.93
N ASP A 148 54.77 -11.61 -40.14
CA ASP A 148 55.80 -11.42 -39.11
C ASP A 148 55.86 -9.95 -38.65
N ASP A 149 55.76 -8.98 -39.58
CA ASP A 149 55.72 -7.55 -39.27
C ASP A 149 54.48 -7.18 -38.44
N VAL A 150 53.30 -7.71 -38.77
CA VAL A 150 52.06 -7.49 -38.01
C VAL A 150 52.16 -8.08 -36.60
N GLN A 151 52.79 -9.26 -36.44
CA GLN A 151 53.01 -9.85 -35.13
C GLN A 151 53.97 -9.03 -34.26
N ALA A 152 55.00 -8.43 -34.86
CA ALA A 152 55.91 -7.52 -34.17
C ALA A 152 55.19 -6.25 -33.68
N GLU A 153 54.34 -5.64 -34.52
CA GLU A 153 53.54 -4.47 -34.13
C GLU A 153 52.54 -4.80 -33.01
N LEU A 154 51.90 -5.97 -33.07
CA LEU A 154 50.99 -6.43 -32.02
C LEU A 154 51.70 -6.61 -30.67
N LEU A 155 52.92 -7.15 -30.67
CA LEU A 155 53.73 -7.28 -29.46
C LEU A 155 54.10 -5.90 -28.87
N GLU A 156 54.40 -4.92 -29.72
CA GLU A 156 54.67 -3.55 -29.30
C GLU A 156 53.44 -2.88 -28.67
N LEU A 157 52.25 -3.04 -29.29
CA LEU A 157 50.99 -2.52 -28.75
C LEU A 157 50.57 -3.20 -27.43
N GLN A 158 50.84 -4.52 -27.30
CA GLN A 158 50.62 -5.24 -26.04
C GLN A 158 51.56 -4.72 -24.94
N ALA A 159 52.84 -4.51 -25.24
CA ALA A 159 53.79 -3.94 -24.31
C ALA A 159 53.42 -2.51 -23.89
N ALA A 160 52.86 -1.70 -24.81
CA ALA A 160 52.39 -0.36 -24.53
C ALA A 160 51.07 -0.31 -23.73
N SER A 161 50.18 -1.29 -23.92
CA SER A 161 48.89 -1.39 -23.19
C SER A 161 49.00 -2.04 -21.82
N LEU A 162 50.14 -2.68 -21.50
CA LEU A 162 50.47 -3.07 -20.13
C LEU A 162 50.85 -1.81 -19.31
N GLU A 163 49.86 -0.97 -19.01
CA GLU A 163 49.96 -0.05 -17.89
C GLU A 163 50.13 -0.87 -16.58
N PRO A 164 50.94 -0.40 -15.61
CA PRO A 164 51.08 -1.07 -14.32
C PRO A 164 49.71 -1.22 -13.65
N PRO A 165 49.49 -2.27 -12.84
CA PRO A 165 48.18 -2.57 -12.29
C PRO A 165 47.64 -1.36 -11.51
N ILE A 166 46.41 -0.97 -11.85
CA ILE A 166 45.59 0.06 -11.21
C ILE A 166 45.28 -0.38 -9.76
N GLN A 167 46.28 -0.44 -8.90
CA GLN A 167 46.14 -0.70 -7.46
C GLN A 167 46.38 0.56 -6.61
N SER A 168 46.76 1.69 -7.22
CA SER A 168 47.19 2.89 -6.46
C SER A 168 46.14 4.01 -6.36
N MET A 169 44.95 3.90 -6.96
CA MET A 169 43.95 4.99 -6.96
C MET A 169 42.53 4.59 -6.57
N LEU A 170 42.34 3.50 -5.80
CA LEU A 170 41.05 3.27 -5.15
C LEU A 170 40.98 4.06 -3.84
N PRO A 171 40.00 4.95 -3.65
CA PRO A 171 39.80 5.62 -2.36
C PRO A 171 39.51 4.59 -1.27
N SER A 172 40.08 4.78 -0.08
CA SER A 172 39.89 3.88 1.05
C SER A 172 38.40 3.79 1.42
N ALA A 173 37.86 2.57 1.44
CA ALA A 173 36.48 2.33 1.86
C ALA A 173 36.24 2.86 3.28
N PRO A 174 35.11 3.52 3.56
CA PRO A 174 34.78 4.02 4.89
C PRO A 174 34.87 2.91 5.95
N LYS A 175 35.60 3.15 7.04
CA LYS A 175 35.83 2.20 8.13
C LYS A 175 34.77 2.25 9.25
N GLU A 176 33.76 3.10 9.10
CA GLU A 176 32.68 3.21 10.11
C GLU A 176 31.76 1.99 9.98
N GLN A 177 31.74 1.13 10.99
CA GLN A 177 30.72 0.09 11.09
C GLN A 177 29.35 0.76 11.28
N PRO A 178 28.31 0.31 10.56
CA PRO A 178 26.98 0.88 10.73
C PRO A 178 26.50 0.66 12.17
N VAL A 179 26.00 1.73 12.78
CA VAL A 179 25.43 1.70 14.14
C VAL A 179 24.27 0.71 14.15
N VAL A 180 24.45 -0.38 14.89
CA VAL A 180 23.38 -1.32 15.21
C VAL A 180 22.47 -0.65 16.23
N TYR A 181 21.23 -0.38 15.85
CA TYR A 181 20.20 0.04 16.80
C TYR A 181 19.76 -1.21 17.56
N GLU A 182 20.13 -1.31 18.85
CA GLU A 182 19.57 -2.33 19.73
C GLU A 182 18.07 -2.09 19.92
N THR A 183 17.26 -2.96 19.33
CA THR A 183 15.86 -3.13 19.72
C THR A 183 15.83 -3.70 21.13
N THR A 184 15.45 -2.88 22.11
CA THR A 184 15.12 -3.34 23.46
C THR A 184 13.86 -4.20 23.42
N GLU A 185 14.05 -5.51 23.28
CA GLU A 185 13.02 -6.50 23.54
C GLU A 185 12.81 -6.61 25.06
N HIS A 186 11.77 -5.96 25.57
CA HIS A 186 11.20 -6.30 26.87
C HIS A 186 10.30 -7.54 26.68
N ASP A 187 10.85 -8.72 26.96
CA ASP A 187 10.05 -9.86 27.37
C ASP A 187 10.87 -10.78 28.28
N SER A 188 10.56 -10.75 29.57
CA SER A 188 10.99 -11.79 30.51
C SER A 188 9.83 -12.08 31.46
N LEU A 189 8.95 -12.98 31.03
CA LEU A 189 8.04 -13.71 31.90
C LEU A 189 8.76 -14.93 32.50
N ALA A 190 8.40 -15.17 33.76
CA ALA A 190 8.56 -16.39 34.55
C ALA A 190 9.93 -16.64 35.22
N GLN A 191 9.99 -16.36 36.53
CA GLN A 191 9.97 -17.39 37.59
C GLN A 191 10.16 -16.75 38.97
N THR A 192 9.09 -16.70 39.78
CA THR A 192 9.18 -16.86 41.25
C THR A 192 7.92 -17.60 41.70
N GLU A 193 8.07 -18.91 41.87
CA GLU A 193 7.19 -19.69 42.74
C GLU A 193 7.56 -19.39 44.21
N ASP A 194 6.61 -19.67 45.11
CA ASP A 194 6.71 -19.66 46.59
C ASP A 194 6.49 -18.34 47.34
N ALA A 195 5.21 -17.94 47.46
CA ALA A 195 4.66 -17.34 48.68
C ALA A 195 3.12 -17.43 48.71
N VAL A 196 2.56 -18.62 48.91
CA VAL A 196 1.16 -18.78 49.36
C VAL A 196 1.19 -19.20 50.83
N GLU A 197 1.31 -18.21 51.72
CA GLU A 197 1.08 -18.39 53.16
C GLU A 197 -0.39 -18.13 53.50
N ARG A 198 -1.17 -19.21 53.43
CA ARG A 198 -2.29 -19.58 54.33
C ARG A 198 -3.15 -18.44 54.88
N VAL A 199 -4.26 -18.16 54.20
CA VAL A 199 -5.47 -17.62 54.84
C VAL A 199 -6.20 -18.77 55.52
N ALA A 200 -6.28 -18.75 56.86
CA ALA A 200 -7.19 -19.58 57.63
C ALA A 200 -8.53 -18.85 57.84
N LEU A 201 -9.63 -19.49 57.49
CA LEU A 201 -10.98 -19.27 58.05
C LEU A 201 -11.31 -20.56 58.84
N PRO A 202 -12.25 -20.60 59.81
CA PRO A 202 -12.82 -19.56 60.67
C PRO A 202 -12.87 -20.00 62.17
N GLY A 203 -13.31 -19.09 63.05
CA GLY A 203 -13.79 -19.36 64.41
C GLY A 203 -14.77 -18.26 64.80
#